data_AF-A0A429GC96-F1
#
_entry.id   AF-A0A429GC96-F1
#
_cell.length_a   1.000
_cell.length_b   1.000
_cell.length_c   1.000
_cell.angle_alpha   90.00
_cell.angle_beta   90.00
_cell.angle_gamma   90.00
#
_symmetry.space_group_name_H-M   'P 1'
#
loop_
_entity.id
_entity.type
_entity.pdbx_description
1 polymer ?
#
loop_
_entity_poly.entity_id
_entity_poly.type
_entity_poly.pdbx_seq_one_letter_code
_entity_poly.pdbx_strand_id
1 'polypeptide(L)'
;MKIPRIVKVLVRRAIVLFLMVVAVTYVTILVANAGGYVDDIIISEIKFNVAQAVNNNPLYKGLSPEEREKLIERLSLIEIKRRGLDQPFPIRSLIYLWNAMTLDLG
;
A
#
# COMPACT_ATOMS: atom_id res chain seq x y z
N MET A 1 10.89 -43.85 13.37
CA MET A 1 10.74 -43.10 14.65
C MET A 1 9.28 -42.69 14.81
N LYS A 2 8.58 -43.05 15.90
CA LYS A 2 7.18 -42.65 16.10
C LYS A 2 7.13 -41.22 16.66
N ILE A 3 6.39 -40.33 16.02
CA ILE A 3 6.21 -38.95 16.51
C ILE A 3 5.43 -39.00 17.83
N PRO A 4 5.93 -38.39 18.93
CA PRO A 4 5.21 -38.35 20.21
C PRO A 4 3.85 -37.67 20.06
N ARG A 5 2.81 -38.19 20.74
CA ARG A 5 1.44 -37.63 20.70
C ARG A 5 1.42 -36.15 21.07
N ILE A 6 2.27 -35.73 22.01
CA ILE A 6 2.40 -34.33 22.43
C ILE A 6 2.88 -33.42 21.29
N VAL A 7 3.87 -33.84 20.50
CA VAL A 7 4.37 -33.09 19.35
C VAL A 7 3.26 -32.91 18.31
N LYS A 8 2.47 -33.96 18.04
CA LYS A 8 1.32 -33.88 17.12
C LYS A 8 0.27 -32.86 17.58
N VAL A 9 -0.02 -32.82 18.88
CA VAL A 9 -0.97 -31.86 19.46
C VAL A 9 -0.43 -30.43 19.39
N LEU A 10 0.85 -30.23 19.73
CA LEU A 10 1.50 -28.92 19.69
C LEU A 10 1.54 -28.36 18.26
N VAL A 11 1.94 -29.17 17.27
CA VAL A 11 1.96 -28.76 15.85
C VAL A 11 0.57 -28.37 15.37
N ARG A 12 -0.46 -29.18 15.69
CA ARG A 12 -1.85 -28.86 15.31
C ARG A 12 -2.28 -27.52 15.92
N ARG A 13 -1.95 -27.26 17.19
CA ARG A 13 -2.28 -26.00 17.86
C ARG A 13 -1.52 -24.82 17.25
N ALA A 14 -0.23 -24.98 16.96
CA ALA A 14 0.59 -23.96 16.32
C ALA A 14 0.04 -23.57 14.94
N ILE A 15 -0.39 -24.53 14.13
CA ILE A 15 -1.01 -24.27 12.83
C ILE A 15 -2.30 -23.45 12.98
N VAL A 16 -3.18 -23.83 13.92
CA VAL A 16 -4.43 -23.09 14.15
C VAL A 16 -4.16 -21.65 14.60
N LEU A 17 -3.22 -21.46 15.53
CA LEU A 17 -2.83 -20.13 16.00
C LEU A 17 -2.22 -19.30 14.87
N PHE A 18 -1.34 -19.89 14.07
CA PHE A 18 -0.73 -19.22 12.92
C PHE A 18 -1.79 -18.77 11.91
N LEU A 19 -2.72 -19.65 11.54
CA LEU A 19 -3.82 -19.30 10.64
C LEU A 19 -4.72 -18.20 11.21
N MET A 20 -4.96 -18.21 12.53
CA MET A 20 -5.72 -17.16 13.20
C MET A 20 -5.01 -15.81 13.10
N VAL A 21 -3.70 -15.77 13.33
CA VAL A 21 -2.89 -14.55 13.17
C VAL A 21 -2.94 -14.05 11.72
N VAL A 22 -2.72 -14.91 10.73
CA VAL A 22 -2.79 -14.53 9.31
C VAL A 22 -4.16 -13.93 8.97
N ALA A 23 -5.24 -14.59 9.40
CA ALA A 23 -6.60 -14.14 9.12
C ALA A 23 -6.91 -12.79 9.77
N VAL A 24 -6.60 -12.63 11.06
CA VAL A 24 -6.84 -11.37 11.79
C VAL A 24 -6.03 -10.23 11.17
N THR A 25 -4.74 -10.44 10.92
CA THR A 25 -3.87 -9.44 10.30
C THR A 25 -4.38 -9.01 8.92
N TYR A 26 -4.82 -9.97 8.09
CA TYR A 26 -5.35 -9.63 6.77
C TYR A 26 -6.63 -8.79 6.87
N VAL A 27 -7.55 -9.15 7.77
CA VAL A 27 -8.76 -8.35 8.01
C VAL A 27 -8.39 -6.94 8.49
N THR A 28 -7.43 -6.81 9.41
CA THR A 28 -6.94 -5.50 9.86
C THR A 28 -6.42 -4.65 8.71
N ILE A 29 -5.66 -5.24 7.77
CA ILE A 29 -5.16 -4.53 6.57
C ILE A 29 -6.31 -4.02 5.70
N LEU A 30 -7.32 -4.86 5.46
CA LEU A 30 -8.48 -4.48 4.65
C LEU A 30 -9.27 -3.34 5.29
N VAL A 31 -9.50 -3.41 6.60
CA VAL A 31 -10.23 -2.39 7.36
C VAL A 31 -9.44 -1.08 7.40
N ALA A 32 -8.13 -1.14 7.69
CA ALA A 32 -7.28 0.04 7.80
C ALA A 32 -7.18 0.85 6.49
N ASN A 33 -7.20 0.17 5.34
CA ASN A 33 -7.20 0.82 4.03
C ASN A 33 -8.61 1.12 3.50
N ALA A 34 -9.66 0.84 4.28
CA ALA A 34 -11.06 0.94 3.87
C ALA A 34 -11.33 0.29 2.50
N GLY A 35 -10.75 -0.89 2.27
CA GLY A 35 -10.88 -1.62 1.00
C GLY A 35 -10.22 -0.95 -0.21
N GLY A 36 -9.30 0.00 0.00
CA GLY A 36 -8.61 0.76 -1.04
C GLY A 36 -9.08 2.21 -1.15
N TYR A 37 -10.16 2.61 -0.46
CA TYR A 37 -10.62 4.01 -0.49
C TYR A 37 -9.60 5.00 0.08
N VAL A 38 -8.80 4.57 1.06
CA VAL A 38 -7.69 5.38 1.57
C VAL A 38 -6.68 5.71 0.47
N ASP A 39 -6.49 4.82 -0.51
CA ASP A 39 -5.57 5.05 -1.62
C ASP A 39 -6.05 6.19 -2.53
N ASP A 40 -7.35 6.28 -2.77
CA ASP A 40 -7.95 7.36 -3.57
C ASP A 40 -7.72 8.73 -2.92
N ILE A 41 -7.79 8.79 -1.58
CA ILE A 41 -7.48 10.00 -0.81
C ILE A 41 -6.00 10.36 -0.99
N ILE A 42 -5.10 9.39 -0.84
CA ILE A 42 -3.65 9.63 -1.00
C ILE A 42 -3.32 10.07 -2.43
N ILE A 43 -3.93 9.46 -3.45
CA ILE A 43 -3.76 9.84 -4.85
C ILE A 43 -4.22 11.28 -5.08
N SER A 44 -5.36 11.66 -4.50
CA SER A 44 -5.91 13.02 -4.60
C SER A 44 -4.99 14.04 -3.92
N GLU A 45 -4.47 13.70 -2.74
CA GLU A 45 -3.50 14.52 -2.01
C GLU A 45 -2.19 14.68 -2.80
N ILE A 46 -1.67 13.61 -3.42
CA ILE A 46 -0.48 13.67 -4.28
C ILE A 46 -0.70 14.67 -5.43
N LYS A 47 -1.81 14.54 -6.15
CA LYS A 47 -2.12 15.44 -7.28
C LYS A 47 -2.21 16.89 -6.82
N PHE A 48 -2.88 17.14 -5.70
CA PHE A 48 -2.99 18.48 -5.11
C PHE A 48 -1.61 19.04 -4.73
N ASN A 49 -0.79 18.28 -4.03
CA ASN A 49 0.53 18.70 -3.59
C ASN A 49 1.48 18.97 -4.77
N VAL A 50 1.45 18.11 -5.80
CA VAL A 50 2.23 18.31 -7.03
C VAL A 50 1.76 19.57 -7.76
N ALA A 51 0.45 19.79 -7.89
CA ALA A 51 -0.09 20.99 -8.52
C ALA A 51 0.35 22.26 -7.78
N GLN A 52 0.27 22.28 -6.45
CA GLN A 52 0.77 23.38 -5.62
C GLN A 52 2.28 23.61 -5.84
N ALA A 53 3.08 22.55 -5.83
CA ALA A 53 4.53 22.63 -6.02
C ALA A 53 4.90 23.20 -7.41
N VAL A 54 4.21 22.78 -8.47
CA VAL A 54 4.43 23.30 -9.82
C VAL A 54 3.99 24.77 -9.93
N ASN A 55 2.81 25.11 -9.41
CA ASN A 55 2.26 26.47 -9.51
C ASN A 55 3.09 27.51 -8.74
N ASN A 56 3.67 27.12 -7.61
CA ASN A 56 4.48 28.01 -6.78
C ASN A 56 5.94 28.10 -7.22
N ASN A 57 6.38 27.29 -8.19
CA ASN A 57 7.75 27.27 -8.65
C ASN A 57 8.02 28.35 -9.73
N PRO A 58 8.91 29.33 -9.47
CA PRO A 58 9.22 30.39 -10.42
C PRO A 58 9.75 29.89 -11.78
N LEU A 59 10.38 28.71 -11.82
CA LEU A 59 10.95 28.11 -13.03
C LEU A 59 9.88 27.77 -14.08
N TYR A 60 8.64 27.58 -13.66
CA TYR A 60 7.53 27.17 -14.54
C TYR A 60 6.59 28.32 -14.91
N LYS A 61 6.91 29.57 -14.51
CA LYS A 61 6.07 30.74 -14.80
C LYS A 61 5.86 31.00 -16.30
N GLY A 62 6.78 30.56 -17.15
CA GLY A 62 6.72 30.73 -18.60
C GLY A 62 5.95 29.65 -19.35
N LEU A 63 5.48 28.59 -18.68
CA LEU A 63 4.74 27.52 -19.33
C LEU A 63 3.32 27.96 -19.69
N SER A 64 2.80 27.46 -20.83
CA SER A 64 1.38 27.58 -21.12
C SER A 64 0.52 26.82 -20.09
N PRO A 65 -0.77 27.14 -19.94
CA PRO A 65 -1.66 26.37 -19.09
C PRO A 65 -1.66 24.86 -19.42
N GLU A 66 -1.63 24.50 -20.71
CA GLU A 66 -1.59 23.10 -21.15
C GLU A 66 -0.25 22.41 -20.81
N GLU A 67 0.88 23.10 -21.02
CA GLU A 67 2.20 22.57 -20.68
C GLU A 67 2.36 22.34 -19.17
N ARG A 68 1.81 23.26 -18.38
CA ARG A 68 1.80 23.16 -16.93
C ARG A 68 0.96 21.99 -16.44
N GLU A 69 -0.23 21.79 -17.01
CA GLU A 69 -1.09 20.65 -16.66
C GLU A 69 -0.42 19.31 -16.98
N LYS A 70 0.20 19.19 -18.16
CA LYS A 70 0.98 18.00 -18.55
C LYS A 70 2.14 17.74 -17.59
N LEU A 71 2.81 18.79 -17.11
CA LEU A 71 3.88 18.67 -16.12
C LEU A 71 3.33 18.14 -14.78
N ILE A 72 2.21 18.70 -14.30
CA ILE A 72 1.55 18.27 -13.07
C ILE A 72 1.13 16.81 -13.16
N GLU A 73 0.49 16.40 -14.26
CA GLU A 73 0.06 15.03 -14.49
C GLU A 73 1.25 14.06 -14.48
N ARG A 74 2.31 14.38 -15.23
CA ARG A 74 3.51 13.56 -15.31
C ARG A 74 4.16 13.36 -13.94
N LEU A 75 4.33 14.44 -13.18
CA LEU A 75 4.94 14.39 -11.85
C LEU A 75 4.05 13.62 -10.87
N SER A 76 2.73 13.80 -10.94
CA SER A 76 1.78 13.06 -10.11
C SER A 76 1.85 11.56 -10.39
N LEU A 77 1.88 11.15 -11.66
CA LEU A 77 1.98 9.74 -12.06
C LEU A 77 3.29 9.10 -11.58
N ILE A 78 4.40 9.83 -11.61
CA ILE A 78 5.68 9.35 -11.08
C ILE A 78 5.56 9.09 -9.57
N GLU A 79 4.97 10.00 -8.81
CA GLU A 79 4.81 9.86 -7.36
C GLU A 79 3.85 8.72 -6.99
N ILE A 80 2.74 8.58 -7.72
CA ILE A 80 1.78 7.47 -7.55
C ILE A 80 2.48 6.12 -7.75
N LYS A 81 3.24 5.98 -8.85
CA LYS A 81 4.00 4.75 -9.15
C LYS A 81 5.09 4.47 -8.13
N ARG A 82 5.79 5.50 -7.65
CA ARG A 82 6.82 5.36 -6.61
C ARG A 82 6.26 4.74 -5.33
N ARG A 83 5.01 5.06 -5.00
CA ARG A 83 4.29 4.49 -3.84
C ARG A 83 3.56 3.18 -4.16
N GLY A 84 3.63 2.69 -5.39
CA GLY A 84 2.91 1.51 -5.86
C GLY A 84 1.40 1.68 -5.91
N LEU A 85 0.87 2.90 -5.82
CA LEU A 85 -0.57 3.19 -5.81
C LEU A 85 -1.24 2.97 -7.18
N ASP A 86 -0.44 2.67 -8.21
CA ASP A 86 -0.91 2.26 -9.55
C ASP A 86 -1.35 0.78 -9.59
N GLN A 87 -1.00 -0.01 -8.58
CA GLN A 87 -1.38 -1.42 -8.49
C GLN A 87 -2.77 -1.57 -7.83
N PRO A 88 -3.62 -2.51 -8.32
CA PRO A 88 -4.90 -2.81 -7.69
C PRO A 88 -4.76 -3.15 -6.20
N PHE A 89 -5.65 -2.60 -5.37
CA PHE A 89 -5.63 -2.80 -3.93
C PHE A 89 -5.54 -4.28 -3.49
N PRO A 90 -6.25 -5.26 -4.10
CA PRO A 90 -6.11 -6.67 -3.71
C PRO A 90 -4.70 -7.23 -3.88
N ILE A 91 -3.92 -6.74 -4.84
CA ILE A 91 -2.53 -7.18 -5.03
C ILE A 91 -1.67 -6.57 -3.92
N ARG A 92 -1.85 -5.28 -3.64
CA ARG A 92 -1.11 -4.59 -2.58
C ARG A 92 -1.44 -5.10 -1.18
N SER A 93 -2.69 -5.43 -0.89
CA SER A 93 -3.09 -5.96 0.42
C SER A 93 -2.42 -7.30 0.72
N LEU A 94 -2.15 -8.11 -0.30
CA LEU A 94 -1.35 -9.35 -0.17
C LEU A 94 0.14 -9.05 0.07
N ILE A 95 0.69 -8.02 -0.56
CA ILE A 95 2.06 -7.55 -0.29
C ILE A 95 2.15 -7.05 1.16
N TYR A 96 1.17 -6.29 1.64
CA TYR A 96 1.11 -5.83 3.04
C TYR A 96 0.99 -7.00 4.01
N LEU A 97 0.22 -8.03 3.68
CA LEU A 97 0.12 -9.23 4.50
C LEU A 97 1.47 -9.96 4.54
N TRP A 98 2.12 -10.13 3.38
CA TRP A 98 3.44 -10.75 3.31
C TRP A 98 4.44 -10.02 4.20
N ASN A 99 4.57 -8.71 4.00
CA ASN A 99 5.43 -7.83 4.77
C ASN A 99 5.14 -7.90 6.28
N ALA A 100 3.87 -7.87 6.69
CA ALA A 100 3.50 -8.00 8.10
C ALA A 100 3.88 -9.38 8.68
N MET A 101 3.68 -10.45 7.92
CA MET A 101 4.03 -11.81 8.34
C MET A 101 5.55 -12.06 8.37
N THR A 102 6.31 -11.37 7.52
CA THR A 102 7.79 -11.40 7.52
C THR A 102 8.41 -10.34 8.42
N LEU A 103 7.60 -9.56 9.15
CA LEU A 103 8.01 -8.45 10.01
C LEU A 103 8.81 -7.35 9.29
N ASP A 104 8.51 -7.16 8.01
CA ASP A 104 9.07 -6.11 7.15
C ASP A 104 8.12 -4.90 7.10
N LEU A 105 8.11 -4.09 8.15
CA LEU A 105 7.10 -3.04 8.38
C LEU A 105 7.51 -1.64 7.90
N GLY A 106 8.65 -1.51 7.22
CA GLY A 106 9.20 -0.22 6.78
C GLY A 106 10.71 -0.13 6.97
#